data_AF-A0A934LYH3-F1
#
_entry.id   AF-A0A934LYH3-F1
#
_cell.length_a   1.000
_cell.length_b   1.000
_cell.length_c   1.000
_cell.angle_alpha   90.00
_cell.angle_beta   90.00
_cell.angle_gamma   90.00
#
_symmetry.space_group_name_H-M   'P 1'
#
loop_
_entity.id
_entity.type
_entity.pdbx_description
1 polymer ?
#
loop_
_entity_poly.entity_id
_entity_poly.type
_entity_poly.pdbx_seq_one_letter_code
_entity_poly.pdbx_strand_id
1 'polypeptide(L)'
;MPGSRFFTRWLMVLILVALLPGLVGQTAARAQGPEDEIEALALRAHLQDLRTYGSTAWVGGLLGDPINAAAGSVVGQKLESWTLSGMLGDDDTTLANLSRPTLFNFWASWCVPCQLEFPDVVAMSIAPDDHMFDVLFVNVFDTPADAQAYLANYPDELKTVLDPDDKLAASAGIASIPTSLLIDTDGTVLAAHTGFMTPTIGRFFDAVAANPGVGSFDAADYPDEVAQADLPPLDVEAAAPIEFGQPATGTISEENFMFPYRFEGRAGQKISVTLDAIESDLDPYLVVMAADGTRLGEHDDIDPGVIRNSVVEVTLPADGMYIAIATRFLEAEGFEVGDFRLTVTLETDSLPQQPVDSEHTLSYGASVTGTLNDDQPEERWTFTGQQGDVITLEMTRVFDEPGGLDGYMLLIGPGNETLIEMDDGPDGLMPLVKNYELPAEGTYTVVAARFGFANGLSAGDYTLTLSSAGLPAAGEPGETASGVRWLAAGELPPDLRRATYNDPAAGAISSEDAEDWYMFSGRAGDILTIRMESMGGDLDPFL
;
A
#
# COMPACT_ATOMS: atom_id res chain seq x y z
N MET A 1 -36.25 -29.82 -72.52
CA MET A 1 -35.28 -29.52 -73.59
C MET A 1 -35.99 -28.71 -74.68
N PRO A 2 -35.33 -27.82 -75.43
CA PRO A 2 -34.20 -26.98 -75.01
C PRO A 2 -34.25 -25.52 -75.58
N GLY A 3 -33.32 -24.66 -75.12
CA GLY A 3 -32.89 -23.45 -75.84
C GLY A 3 -33.60 -22.14 -75.44
N SER A 4 -32.91 -20.99 -75.33
CA SER A 4 -31.48 -20.70 -75.54
C SER A 4 -31.00 -19.52 -74.67
N ARG A 5 -29.68 -19.34 -74.57
CA ARG A 5 -29.01 -18.45 -73.61
C ARG A 5 -28.76 -17.02 -74.13
N PHE A 6 -28.93 -16.05 -73.22
CA PHE A 6 -28.05 -14.89 -72.93
C PHE A 6 -28.04 -13.60 -73.80
N PHE A 7 -28.05 -12.47 -73.07
CA PHE A 7 -27.37 -11.18 -73.27
C PHE A 7 -27.82 -10.14 -74.32
N THR A 8 -28.46 -9.04 -73.84
CA THR A 8 -28.33 -7.60 -74.24
C THR A 8 -29.46 -6.77 -73.56
N ARG A 9 -29.37 -5.44 -73.30
CA ARG A 9 -28.26 -4.50 -72.93
C ARG A 9 -28.84 -3.15 -72.41
N TRP A 10 -28.14 -2.47 -71.49
CA TRP A 10 -28.18 -1.02 -71.14
C TRP A 10 -29.39 -0.31 -70.46
N LEU A 11 -29.07 0.30 -69.32
CA LEU A 11 -29.33 1.70 -68.88
C LEU A 11 -30.74 2.16 -68.41
N MET A 12 -30.84 2.43 -67.09
CA MET A 12 -31.32 3.72 -66.56
C MET A 12 -30.67 4.01 -65.19
N VAL A 13 -30.45 5.30 -64.88
CA VAL A 13 -29.48 5.78 -63.87
C VAL A 13 -29.98 7.10 -63.26
N LEU A 14 -29.96 7.21 -61.91
CA LEU A 14 -30.06 8.44 -61.06
C LEU A 14 -31.41 9.21 -61.06
N ILE A 15 -31.89 9.91 -60.00
CA ILE A 15 -31.35 10.36 -58.68
C ILE A 15 -32.51 10.61 -57.66
N LEU A 16 -32.19 10.89 -56.37
CA LEU A 16 -33.04 11.39 -55.24
C LEU A 16 -33.99 10.34 -54.61
N VAL A 17 -33.87 9.98 -53.32
CA VAL A 17 -33.93 10.82 -52.10
C VAL A 17 -32.79 10.50 -51.10
N ALA A 18 -32.42 11.47 -50.25
CA ALA A 18 -31.29 11.39 -49.33
C ALA A 18 -31.56 10.60 -48.03
N LEU A 19 -30.45 10.09 -47.50
CA LEU A 19 -30.26 9.33 -46.26
C LEU A 19 -30.90 9.97 -45.00
N LEU A 20 -31.44 9.12 -44.13
CA LEU A 20 -31.55 9.35 -42.69
C LEU A 20 -30.59 8.38 -41.97
N PRO A 21 -29.52 8.88 -41.34
CA PRO A 21 -28.79 8.17 -40.30
C PRO A 21 -28.69 9.02 -39.02
N GLY A 22 -28.55 8.36 -37.86
CA GLY A 22 -28.18 9.04 -36.61
C GLY A 22 -29.26 9.02 -35.51
N LEU A 23 -29.53 7.84 -34.96
CA LEU A 23 -30.03 7.72 -33.58
C LEU A 23 -28.96 7.01 -32.72
N VAL A 24 -27.73 7.53 -32.80
CA VAL A 24 -26.57 7.17 -31.98
C VAL A 24 -25.80 8.46 -31.71
N GLY A 25 -25.43 8.70 -30.46
CA GLY A 25 -24.78 9.94 -30.03
C GLY A 25 -25.66 10.84 -29.19
N GLN A 26 -26.00 10.40 -27.97
CA GLN A 26 -26.05 11.36 -26.87
C GLN A 26 -24.59 11.77 -26.62
N THR A 27 -24.21 12.90 -27.19
CA THR A 27 -22.95 13.55 -26.86
C THR A 27 -23.04 14.04 -25.43
N ALA A 28 -21.98 13.84 -24.65
CA ALA A 28 -21.83 14.52 -23.36
C ALA A 28 -22.08 16.02 -23.56
N ALA A 29 -22.84 16.63 -22.65
CA ALA A 29 -23.09 18.05 -22.69
C ALA A 29 -21.76 18.78 -22.44
N ARG A 30 -21.16 19.28 -23.52
CA ARG A 30 -19.93 20.06 -23.46
C ARG A 30 -20.20 21.35 -22.68
N ALA A 31 -19.47 21.55 -21.58
CA ALA A 31 -19.44 22.81 -20.82
C ALA A 31 -19.31 24.02 -21.76
N GLN A 32 -20.06 25.09 -21.50
CA GLN A 32 -20.25 26.22 -22.43
C GLN A 32 -19.64 27.54 -21.93
N GLY A 33 -19.08 27.60 -20.72
CA GLY A 33 -18.28 28.73 -20.25
C GLY A 33 -17.36 28.38 -19.07
N PRO A 34 -16.50 29.33 -18.63
CA PRO A 34 -15.57 29.12 -17.51
C PRO A 34 -16.25 28.81 -16.17
N GLU A 35 -17.51 29.24 -16.01
CA GLU A 35 -18.35 28.94 -14.83
C GLU A 35 -18.66 27.45 -14.75
N ASP A 36 -19.19 26.85 -15.83
CA ASP A 36 -19.43 25.41 -15.93
C ASP A 36 -18.14 24.57 -15.72
N GLU A 37 -17.00 25.09 -16.19
CA GLU A 37 -15.68 24.43 -16.07
C GLU A 37 -15.15 24.46 -14.64
N ILE A 38 -15.23 25.61 -13.97
CA ILE A 38 -14.85 25.75 -12.56
C ILE A 38 -15.78 24.94 -11.66
N GLU A 39 -17.09 24.91 -11.91
CA GLU A 39 -18.03 24.13 -11.09
C GLU A 39 -17.83 22.61 -11.30
N ALA A 40 -17.49 22.16 -12.51
CA ALA A 40 -17.14 20.76 -12.76
C ALA A 40 -15.80 20.35 -12.10
N LEU A 41 -14.81 21.25 -12.08
CA LEU A 41 -13.55 21.03 -11.35
C LEU A 41 -13.76 21.08 -9.83
N ALA A 42 -14.62 21.98 -9.35
CA ALA A 42 -14.98 22.09 -7.94
C ALA A 42 -15.67 20.82 -7.40
N LEU A 43 -16.59 20.21 -8.18
CA LEU A 43 -17.18 18.92 -7.82
C LEU A 43 -16.13 17.81 -7.71
N ARG A 44 -15.19 17.74 -8.65
CA ARG A 44 -14.10 16.72 -8.60
C ARG A 44 -13.16 16.95 -7.43
N ALA A 45 -12.75 18.20 -7.20
CA ALA A 45 -11.95 18.59 -6.06
C ALA A 45 -12.65 18.26 -4.73
N HIS A 46 -13.97 18.51 -4.62
CA HIS A 46 -14.77 18.13 -3.47
C HIS A 46 -14.78 16.62 -3.23
N LEU A 47 -15.08 15.82 -4.27
CA LEU A 47 -15.11 14.36 -4.17
C LEU A 47 -13.74 13.79 -3.79
N GLN A 48 -12.66 14.40 -4.28
CA GLN A 48 -11.31 14.00 -3.92
C GLN A 48 -10.91 14.43 -2.51
N ASP A 49 -11.24 15.65 -2.06
CA ASP A 49 -11.03 16.13 -0.68
C ASP A 49 -11.66 15.16 0.33
N LEU A 50 -12.84 14.59 0.00
CA LEU A 50 -13.49 13.56 0.81
C LEU A 50 -12.73 12.20 0.83
N ARG A 51 -11.91 11.87 -0.18
CA ARG A 51 -11.03 10.68 -0.18
C ARG A 51 -9.73 10.93 0.58
N THR A 52 -9.11 12.09 0.37
CA THR A 52 -7.77 12.43 0.90
C THR A 52 -7.80 13.08 2.28
N TYR A 53 -8.99 13.31 2.85
CA TYR A 53 -9.22 14.13 4.05
C TYR A 53 -8.68 15.57 3.90
N GLY A 54 -8.69 16.09 2.67
CA GLY A 54 -8.32 17.46 2.32
C GLY A 54 -9.48 18.45 2.51
N SER A 55 -9.20 19.74 2.27
CA SER A 55 -10.23 20.76 2.15
C SER A 55 -9.78 21.92 1.27
N THR A 56 -10.63 22.31 0.32
CA THR A 56 -10.35 23.35 -0.68
C THR A 56 -11.36 24.49 -0.59
N ALA A 57 -10.92 25.74 -0.70
CA ALA A 57 -11.78 26.93 -0.72
C ALA A 57 -11.33 27.91 -1.82
N TRP A 58 -12.26 28.66 -2.41
CA TRP A 58 -11.95 29.73 -3.37
C TRP A 58 -12.98 30.86 -3.30
N VAL A 59 -12.74 31.97 -4.01
CA VAL A 59 -13.60 33.17 -3.98
C VAL A 59 -15.06 32.91 -4.45
N GLY A 60 -15.39 31.69 -4.91
CA GLY A 60 -16.76 31.22 -5.19
C GLY A 60 -17.36 30.21 -4.20
N GLY A 61 -16.62 29.64 -3.22
CA GLY A 61 -17.16 28.62 -2.31
C GLY A 61 -16.15 27.85 -1.44
N LEU A 62 -16.64 26.78 -0.80
CA LEU A 62 -15.88 25.83 0.04
C LEU A 62 -16.21 24.39 -0.39
N LEU A 63 -15.20 23.53 -0.40
CA LEU A 63 -15.22 22.12 -0.81
C LEU A 63 -14.70 21.24 0.35
N GLY A 64 -15.30 20.06 0.52
CA GLY A 64 -14.90 19.07 1.54
C GLY A 64 -15.61 19.20 2.89
N ASP A 65 -15.55 18.13 3.70
CA ASP A 65 -16.08 18.10 5.07
C ASP A 65 -14.98 18.57 6.06
N PRO A 66 -15.29 19.42 7.07
CA PRO A 66 -14.29 20.26 7.71
C PRO A 66 -13.59 19.55 8.88
N ILE A 67 -12.96 18.40 8.64
CA ILE A 67 -12.00 17.81 9.59
C ILE A 67 -10.73 18.69 9.55
N ASN A 68 -10.77 19.77 10.34
CA ASN A 68 -9.80 20.87 10.43
C ASN A 68 -9.92 22.01 9.41
N ALA A 69 -10.98 22.11 8.59
CA ALA A 69 -11.18 23.34 7.81
C ALA A 69 -11.33 24.53 8.77
N ALA A 70 -10.37 25.47 8.69
CA ALA A 70 -10.31 26.56 9.64
C ALA A 70 -11.58 27.42 9.56
N ALA A 71 -12.24 27.59 10.70
CA ALA A 71 -13.27 28.60 10.88
C ALA A 71 -12.63 30.01 10.82
N GLY A 72 -12.27 30.43 9.59
CA GLY A 72 -11.39 31.57 9.34
C GLY A 72 -10.65 31.52 8.00
N SER A 73 -11.18 30.85 6.96
CA SER A 73 -10.55 30.83 5.63
C SER A 73 -10.12 32.24 5.17
N VAL A 74 -8.85 32.36 4.77
CA VAL A 74 -8.25 33.61 4.29
C VAL A 74 -8.56 33.93 2.84
N VAL A 75 -9.29 33.05 2.16
CA VAL A 75 -9.83 33.27 0.81
C VAL A 75 -10.67 34.56 0.77
N GLY A 76 -10.45 35.37 -0.28
CA GLY A 76 -11.02 36.70 -0.44
C GLY A 76 -10.46 37.77 0.50
N GLN A 77 -9.62 37.41 1.47
CA GLN A 77 -8.86 38.36 2.28
C GLN A 77 -7.58 38.76 1.56
N LYS A 78 -7.04 39.91 1.97
CA LYS A 78 -5.82 40.49 1.42
C LYS A 78 -4.68 40.34 2.41
N LEU A 79 -3.66 39.55 2.04
CA LEU A 79 -2.45 39.37 2.86
C LEU A 79 -1.51 40.55 2.64
N GLU A 80 -1.78 41.65 3.34
CA GLU A 80 -1.01 42.89 3.24
C GLU A 80 0.34 42.81 3.97
N SER A 81 1.41 43.17 3.26
CA SER A 81 2.76 43.46 3.82
C SER A 81 3.46 42.29 4.51
N TRP A 82 4.05 41.42 3.70
CA TRP A 82 5.00 40.37 4.12
C TRP A 82 6.32 40.49 3.35
N THR A 83 7.38 39.91 3.92
CA THR A 83 8.70 39.75 3.29
C THR A 83 9.21 38.38 3.68
N LEU A 84 9.39 37.51 2.69
CA LEU A 84 9.90 36.16 2.87
C LEU A 84 11.37 36.14 2.44
N SER A 85 12.23 35.50 3.23
CA SER A 85 13.67 35.51 2.98
C SER A 85 14.05 34.51 1.90
N GLY A 86 14.80 34.95 0.89
CA GLY A 86 15.27 34.07 -0.19
C GLY A 86 16.13 32.92 0.33
N MET A 87 15.91 31.72 -0.20
CA MET A 87 16.73 30.53 0.07
C MET A 87 17.64 30.21 -1.12
N LEU A 88 18.68 29.40 -0.90
CA LEU A 88 19.66 28.94 -1.91
C LEU A 88 20.42 30.03 -2.70
N GLY A 89 20.18 31.32 -2.45
CA GLY A 89 20.74 32.44 -3.19
C GLY A 89 19.70 33.33 -3.88
N ASP A 90 18.41 33.00 -3.77
CA ASP A 90 17.29 33.85 -4.18
C ASP A 90 17.27 35.19 -3.44
N ASP A 91 16.69 36.20 -4.10
CA ASP A 91 16.36 37.49 -3.48
C ASP A 91 15.13 37.36 -2.56
N ASP A 92 15.08 38.20 -1.51
CA ASP A 92 13.88 38.33 -0.65
C ASP A 92 12.62 38.63 -1.49
N THR A 93 11.56 37.85 -1.28
CA THR A 93 10.30 37.98 -2.02
C THR A 93 9.28 38.79 -1.21
N THR A 94 8.64 39.74 -1.88
CA THR A 94 7.54 40.56 -1.35
C THR A 94 6.38 40.56 -2.35
N LEU A 95 5.21 41.09 -1.94
CA LEU A 95 4.06 41.24 -2.84
C LEU A 95 4.38 42.02 -4.13
N ALA A 96 5.32 42.98 -4.08
CA ALA A 96 5.73 43.75 -5.26
C ALA A 96 6.53 42.93 -6.30
N ASN A 97 6.91 41.70 -5.98
CA ASN A 97 7.61 40.78 -6.87
C ASN A 97 6.64 39.85 -7.65
N LEU A 98 5.33 39.87 -7.34
CA LEU A 98 4.34 39.03 -8.03
C LEU A 98 3.85 39.71 -9.32
N SER A 99 4.04 39.05 -10.46
CA SER A 99 3.70 39.55 -11.81
C SER A 99 2.43 38.94 -12.40
N ARG A 100 2.00 37.79 -11.86
CA ARG A 100 0.77 37.04 -12.13
C ARG A 100 0.34 36.34 -10.82
N PRO A 101 -0.82 35.66 -10.75
CA PRO A 101 -1.17 34.85 -9.59
C PRO A 101 -0.05 33.87 -9.23
N THR A 102 0.18 33.64 -7.94
CA THR A 102 1.27 32.79 -7.46
C THR A 102 0.75 31.81 -6.42
N LEU A 103 1.08 30.53 -6.61
CA LEU A 103 0.81 29.43 -5.70
C LEU A 103 1.88 29.38 -4.60
N PHE A 104 1.51 29.73 -3.39
CA PHE A 104 2.35 29.64 -2.20
C PHE A 104 2.14 28.26 -1.60
N ASN A 105 3.09 27.35 -1.82
CA ASN A 105 3.08 26.01 -1.24
C ASN A 105 3.83 26.05 0.12
N PHE A 106 3.12 25.80 1.21
CA PHE A 106 3.67 25.82 2.57
C PHE A 106 4.08 24.40 2.99
N TRP A 107 5.38 24.22 3.26
CA TRP A 107 5.98 22.88 3.45
C TRP A 107 7.10 22.89 4.52
N ALA A 108 7.51 21.69 4.94
CA ALA A 108 8.66 21.46 5.83
C ALA A 108 9.41 20.18 5.43
N SER A 109 10.73 20.15 5.63
CA SER A 109 11.61 19.03 5.31
C SER A 109 11.29 17.73 6.06
N TRP A 110 10.67 17.79 7.23
CA TRP A 110 10.26 16.63 8.03
C TRP A 110 8.82 16.17 7.76
N CYS A 111 8.04 16.93 6.98
CA CYS A 111 6.63 16.65 6.72
C CYS A 111 6.49 15.60 5.60
N VAL A 112 6.24 14.34 5.96
CA VAL A 112 6.13 13.23 4.98
C VAL A 112 5.07 13.51 3.89
N PRO A 113 3.84 13.98 4.17
CA PRO A 113 2.89 14.31 3.10
C PRO A 113 3.38 15.45 2.19
N CYS A 114 4.13 16.41 2.73
CA CYS A 114 4.75 17.47 1.94
C CYS A 114 5.85 16.91 1.02
N GLN A 115 6.65 15.94 1.50
CA GLN A 115 7.69 15.30 0.69
C GLN A 115 7.10 14.49 -0.47
N LEU A 116 5.93 13.89 -0.27
CA LEU A 116 5.23 13.11 -1.29
C LEU A 116 4.69 14.00 -2.43
N GLU A 117 4.15 15.20 -2.14
CA GLU A 117 3.66 16.12 -3.20
C GLU A 117 4.78 16.95 -3.85
N PHE A 118 5.94 17.07 -3.19
CA PHE A 118 6.99 18.00 -3.61
C PHE A 118 7.46 17.79 -5.05
N PRO A 119 7.69 16.56 -5.56
CA PRO A 119 8.09 16.33 -6.95
C PRO A 119 7.08 16.88 -7.97
N ASP A 120 5.78 16.77 -7.69
CA ASP A 120 4.72 17.20 -8.60
C ASP A 120 4.52 18.71 -8.58
N VAL A 121 4.55 19.32 -7.39
CA VAL A 121 4.54 20.79 -7.26
C VAL A 121 5.81 21.39 -7.89
N VAL A 122 6.94 20.68 -7.83
CA VAL A 122 8.18 21.02 -8.57
C VAL A 122 7.98 20.94 -10.08
N ALA A 123 7.32 19.89 -10.59
CA ALA A 123 6.99 19.77 -12.01
C ALA A 123 6.14 20.97 -12.50
N MET A 124 5.13 21.37 -11.73
CA MET A 124 4.34 22.59 -12.01
C MET A 124 5.21 23.86 -12.02
N SER A 125 6.15 23.97 -11.07
CA SER A 125 7.05 25.12 -10.97
C SER A 125 8.04 25.26 -12.13
N ILE A 126 8.48 24.17 -12.74
CA ILE A 126 9.44 24.17 -13.85
C ILE A 126 8.77 24.19 -15.23
N ALA A 127 7.44 24.05 -15.28
CA ALA A 127 6.60 24.20 -16.48
C ALA A 127 5.65 25.43 -16.42
N PRO A 128 6.14 26.66 -16.14
CA PRO A 128 5.29 27.83 -15.84
C PRO A 128 4.47 28.37 -17.03
N ASP A 129 4.75 27.90 -18.25
CA ASP A 129 3.96 28.21 -19.45
C ASP A 129 2.71 27.31 -19.59
N ASP A 130 2.68 26.15 -18.91
CA ASP A 130 1.55 25.21 -18.93
C ASP A 130 0.49 25.55 -17.86
N HIS A 131 0.86 26.37 -16.87
CA HIS A 131 -0.02 26.83 -15.78
C HIS A 131 -0.36 28.32 -15.88
N MET A 132 -1.44 28.72 -15.21
CA MET A 132 -1.95 30.09 -15.14
C MET A 132 -1.35 30.91 -13.99
N PHE A 133 -0.61 30.27 -13.09
CA PHE A 133 0.11 30.85 -11.94
C PHE A 133 1.61 30.51 -11.96
N ASP A 134 2.41 31.26 -11.18
CA ASP A 134 3.79 30.87 -10.80
C ASP A 134 3.77 30.08 -9.48
N VAL A 135 4.82 29.33 -9.14
CA VAL A 135 4.95 28.64 -7.84
C VAL A 135 5.98 29.32 -6.94
N LEU A 136 5.73 29.34 -5.64
CA LEU A 136 6.64 29.80 -4.59
C LEU A 136 6.62 28.80 -3.43
N PHE A 137 7.76 28.16 -3.17
CA PHE A 137 7.91 27.20 -2.07
C PHE A 137 8.24 27.95 -0.78
N VAL A 138 7.29 27.98 0.17
CA VAL A 138 7.39 28.69 1.44
C VAL A 138 7.68 27.70 2.56
N ASN A 139 8.94 27.63 2.99
CA ASN A 139 9.35 26.78 4.11
C ASN A 139 8.89 27.38 5.45
N VAL A 140 8.24 26.55 6.26
CA VAL A 140 7.64 26.87 7.57
C VAL A 140 7.83 25.74 8.57
N PHE A 141 7.75 26.03 9.87
CA PHE A 141 7.83 25.05 10.96
C PHE A 141 9.09 24.16 10.93
N ASP A 142 10.17 24.67 10.36
CA ASP A 142 11.35 23.91 9.96
C ASP A 142 12.64 24.70 10.25
N THR A 143 13.80 24.04 10.19
CA THR A 143 15.09 24.76 10.27
C THR A 143 15.59 25.10 8.87
N PRO A 144 16.19 26.29 8.66
CA PRO A 144 16.72 26.67 7.34
C PRO A 144 17.82 25.72 6.82
N ALA A 145 18.48 24.98 7.71
CA ALA A 145 19.52 24.02 7.36
C ALA A 145 18.93 22.70 6.84
N ASP A 146 17.88 22.19 7.48
CA ASP A 146 17.22 20.95 7.08
C ASP A 146 16.41 21.16 5.79
N ALA A 147 15.72 22.29 5.68
CA ALA A 147 15.08 22.75 4.45
C ALA A 147 16.07 22.87 3.28
N GLN A 148 17.24 23.50 3.49
CA GLN A 148 18.30 23.58 2.48
C GLN A 148 18.86 22.19 2.10
N ALA A 149 19.00 21.27 3.07
CA ALA A 149 19.47 19.92 2.81
C ALA A 149 18.47 19.09 1.99
N TYR A 150 17.17 19.29 2.21
CA TYR A 150 16.11 18.65 1.43
C TYR A 150 16.04 19.19 -0.01
N LEU A 151 16.08 20.52 -0.18
CA LEU A 151 16.05 21.15 -1.50
C LEU A 151 17.24 20.78 -2.40
N ALA A 152 18.37 20.34 -1.82
CA ALA A 152 19.55 19.89 -2.59
C ALA A 152 19.31 18.64 -3.47
N ASN A 153 18.14 17.99 -3.35
CA ASN A 153 17.72 16.89 -4.23
C ASN A 153 16.96 17.37 -5.49
N TYR A 154 16.66 18.66 -5.59
CA TYR A 154 15.80 19.26 -6.62
C TYR A 154 16.58 20.29 -7.48
N PRO A 155 16.01 20.75 -8.62
CA PRO A 155 16.68 21.71 -9.50
C PRO A 155 16.95 23.07 -8.85
N ASP A 156 18.04 23.73 -9.24
CA ASP A 156 18.43 25.07 -8.73
C ASP A 156 17.44 26.17 -9.16
N GLU A 157 16.58 25.92 -10.16
CA GLU A 157 15.60 26.86 -10.70
C GLU A 157 14.36 27.08 -9.80
N LEU A 158 14.23 26.35 -8.68
CA LEU A 158 13.09 26.46 -7.77
C LEU A 158 13.14 27.73 -6.93
N LYS A 159 12.10 28.56 -7.10
CA LYS A 159 11.93 29.79 -6.31
C LYS A 159 11.51 29.45 -4.88
N THR A 160 12.45 29.57 -3.95
CA THR A 160 12.32 29.04 -2.58
C THR A 160 12.56 30.12 -1.54
N VAL A 161 11.69 30.17 -0.53
CA VAL A 161 11.74 31.18 0.52
C VAL A 161 11.43 30.61 1.90
N LEU A 162 12.00 31.23 2.92
CA LEU A 162 11.72 30.97 4.33
C LEU A 162 10.72 32.02 4.85
N ASP A 163 9.71 31.61 5.61
CA ASP A 163 8.88 32.52 6.43
C ASP A 163 9.51 32.72 7.82
N PRO A 164 10.18 33.86 8.10
CA PRO A 164 10.98 33.98 9.31
C PRO A 164 10.07 34.10 10.54
N ASP A 165 10.21 33.18 11.50
CA ASP A 165 9.32 33.02 12.67
C ASP A 165 7.85 32.69 12.29
N ASP A 166 7.60 32.01 11.16
CA ASP A 166 6.28 31.53 10.70
C ASP A 166 5.18 32.63 10.66
N LYS A 167 5.56 33.88 10.34
CA LYS A 167 4.67 35.05 10.49
C LYS A 167 3.61 35.11 9.41
N LEU A 168 3.96 34.86 8.15
CA LEU A 168 2.99 34.83 7.06
C LEU A 168 2.02 33.67 7.30
N ALA A 169 2.53 32.47 7.60
CA ALA A 169 1.76 31.28 7.94
C ALA A 169 0.75 31.55 9.07
N ALA A 170 1.22 32.08 10.20
CA ALA A 170 0.35 32.43 11.33
C ALA A 170 -0.68 33.52 10.97
N SER A 171 -0.32 34.51 10.16
CA SER A 171 -1.25 35.57 9.70
C SER A 171 -2.30 35.05 8.71
N ALA A 172 -1.94 34.04 7.91
CA ALA A 172 -2.79 33.38 6.93
C ALA A 172 -3.60 32.21 7.54
N GLY A 173 -3.47 31.95 8.84
CA GLY A 173 -4.19 30.88 9.54
C GLY A 173 -3.69 29.47 9.24
N ILE A 174 -2.48 29.33 8.69
CA ILE A 174 -1.87 28.03 8.37
C ILE A 174 -1.48 27.33 9.68
N ALA A 175 -2.17 26.23 9.97
CA ALA A 175 -1.96 25.40 11.16
C ALA A 175 -1.53 23.95 10.83
N SER A 176 -1.52 23.60 9.55
CA SER A 176 -1.19 22.28 9.02
C SER A 176 -0.50 22.42 7.66
N ILE A 177 0.38 21.48 7.35
CA ILE A 177 1.10 21.39 6.08
C ILE A 177 1.00 19.94 5.54
N PRO A 178 0.97 19.73 4.22
CA PRO A 178 0.97 20.75 3.17
C PRO A 178 -0.30 21.60 3.16
N THR A 179 -0.13 22.89 2.86
CA THR A 179 -1.22 23.81 2.53
C THR A 179 -0.75 24.71 1.40
N SER A 180 -1.60 24.95 0.42
CA SER A 180 -1.30 25.74 -0.76
C SER A 180 -2.27 26.91 -0.90
N LEU A 181 -1.77 28.14 -1.03
CA LEU A 181 -2.58 29.34 -1.25
C LEU A 181 -2.31 29.93 -2.64
N LEU A 182 -3.35 30.10 -3.44
CA LEU A 182 -3.27 30.84 -4.71
C LEU A 182 -3.49 32.33 -4.43
N ILE A 183 -2.48 33.17 -4.62
CA ILE A 183 -2.50 34.59 -4.27
C ILE A 183 -2.38 35.45 -5.55
N ASP A 184 -3.27 36.42 -5.74
CA ASP A 184 -3.19 37.39 -6.85
C ASP A 184 -2.07 38.42 -6.64
N THR A 185 -1.65 39.04 -7.74
CA THR A 185 -0.69 40.16 -7.82
C THR A 185 -0.98 41.33 -6.88
N ASP A 186 -2.23 41.51 -6.46
CA ASP A 186 -2.62 42.55 -5.51
C ASP A 186 -2.55 42.11 -4.04
N GLY A 187 -2.38 40.81 -3.76
CA GLY A 187 -2.29 40.20 -2.43
C GLY A 187 -3.58 39.52 -1.96
N THR A 188 -4.62 39.47 -2.77
CA THR A 188 -5.87 38.74 -2.48
C THR A 188 -5.67 37.22 -2.60
N VAL A 189 -6.08 36.46 -1.60
CA VAL A 189 -6.09 34.98 -1.69
C VAL A 189 -7.29 34.55 -2.54
N LEU A 190 -7.02 33.98 -3.71
CA LEU A 190 -8.01 33.51 -4.66
C LEU A 190 -8.55 32.10 -4.32
N ALA A 191 -7.65 31.22 -3.88
CA ALA A 191 -7.96 29.87 -3.45
C ALA A 191 -7.00 29.41 -2.35
N ALA A 192 -7.42 28.39 -1.59
CA ALA A 192 -6.66 27.72 -0.55
C ALA A 192 -6.98 26.22 -0.62
N HIS A 193 -5.97 25.36 -0.47
CA HIS A 193 -6.13 23.91 -0.31
C HIS A 193 -5.26 23.45 0.85
N THR A 194 -5.84 22.74 1.82
CA THR A 194 -5.10 22.06 2.89
C THR A 194 -5.21 20.57 2.66
N GLY A 195 -4.06 19.89 2.64
CA GLY A 195 -3.94 18.54 2.11
C GLY A 195 -3.02 18.49 0.90
N PHE A 196 -2.95 17.30 0.31
CA PHE A 196 -2.03 16.94 -0.76
C PHE A 196 -2.44 17.53 -2.13
N MET A 197 -1.55 18.29 -2.76
CA MET A 197 -1.78 19.00 -4.02
C MET A 197 -1.81 18.09 -5.25
N THR A 198 -2.93 17.39 -5.48
CA THR A 198 -3.19 16.54 -6.68
C THR A 198 -3.29 17.29 -8.03
N PRO A 199 -3.29 16.60 -9.20
CA PRO A 199 -3.54 17.23 -10.50
C PRO A 199 -4.94 17.85 -10.60
N THR A 200 -5.95 17.32 -9.89
CA THR A 200 -7.31 17.89 -9.91
C THR A 200 -7.32 19.27 -9.25
N ILE A 201 -6.68 19.40 -8.09
CA ILE A 201 -6.53 20.68 -7.37
C ILE A 201 -5.65 21.64 -8.18
N GLY A 202 -4.57 21.17 -8.80
CA GLY A 202 -3.75 21.98 -9.72
C GLY A 202 -4.57 22.58 -10.87
N ARG A 203 -5.33 21.74 -11.60
CA ARG A 203 -6.22 22.21 -12.69
C ARG A 203 -7.34 23.12 -12.19
N PHE A 204 -7.86 22.88 -10.99
CA PHE A 204 -8.83 23.76 -10.34
C PHE A 204 -8.20 25.14 -10.04
N PHE A 205 -6.97 25.18 -9.54
CA PHE A 205 -6.23 26.42 -9.30
C PHE A 205 -5.89 27.16 -10.61
N ASP A 206 -5.60 26.45 -11.70
CA ASP A 206 -5.45 27.06 -13.03
C ASP A 206 -6.73 27.74 -13.50
N ALA A 207 -7.88 27.06 -13.35
CA ALA A 207 -9.18 27.60 -13.73
C ALA A 207 -9.56 28.85 -12.90
N VAL A 208 -9.28 28.83 -11.58
CA VAL A 208 -9.47 29.98 -10.68
C VAL A 208 -8.48 31.12 -10.98
N ALA A 209 -7.22 30.83 -11.27
CA ALA A 209 -6.23 31.84 -11.68
C ALA A 209 -6.60 32.51 -13.00
N ALA A 210 -7.17 31.75 -13.95
CA ALA A 210 -7.65 32.27 -15.23
C ALA A 210 -8.92 33.13 -15.08
N ASN A 211 -9.82 32.79 -14.14
CA ASN A 211 -11.10 33.47 -13.95
C ASN A 211 -11.39 33.75 -12.45
N PRO A 212 -10.67 34.69 -11.80
CA PRO A 212 -10.82 34.94 -10.37
C PRO A 212 -12.25 35.34 -9.99
N GLY A 213 -12.83 34.64 -9.00
CA GLY A 213 -14.17 34.92 -8.47
C GLY A 213 -15.34 34.46 -9.36
N VAL A 214 -15.11 33.51 -10.26
CA VAL A 214 -16.15 32.82 -11.05
C VAL A 214 -16.50 31.46 -10.43
N GLY A 215 -17.73 30.99 -10.65
CA GLY A 215 -18.28 29.74 -10.12
C GLY A 215 -18.99 29.89 -8.76
N SER A 216 -19.94 29.00 -8.50
CA SER A 216 -20.82 29.02 -7.31
C SER A 216 -21.22 27.61 -6.85
N PHE A 217 -20.25 26.71 -6.73
CA PHE A 217 -20.49 25.35 -6.23
C PHE A 217 -20.70 25.32 -4.70
N ASP A 218 -21.74 24.62 -4.25
CA ASP A 218 -22.06 24.39 -2.83
C ASP A 218 -21.98 22.89 -2.53
N ALA A 219 -21.01 22.48 -1.69
CA ALA A 219 -20.84 21.08 -1.28
C ALA A 219 -22.07 20.53 -0.53
N ALA A 220 -22.90 21.38 0.09
CA ALA A 220 -24.09 20.95 0.81
C ALA A 220 -25.21 20.44 -0.11
N ASP A 221 -25.13 20.67 -1.43
CA ASP A 221 -26.05 20.09 -2.42
C ASP A 221 -25.70 18.63 -2.78
N TYR A 222 -24.56 18.10 -2.32
CA TYR A 222 -24.06 16.74 -2.58
C TYR A 222 -23.92 15.86 -1.30
N PRO A 223 -24.88 15.89 -0.35
CA PRO A 223 -24.68 15.34 1.01
C PRO A 223 -24.67 13.80 1.10
N ASP A 224 -25.07 13.11 0.04
CA ASP A 224 -25.18 11.64 -0.03
C ASP A 224 -24.09 11.03 -0.96
N GLU A 225 -23.20 11.83 -1.54
CA GLU A 225 -22.11 11.31 -2.37
C GLU A 225 -20.98 10.77 -1.50
N VAL A 226 -20.84 9.44 -1.49
CA VAL A 226 -19.67 8.77 -0.93
C VAL A 226 -18.53 8.89 -1.93
N ALA A 227 -17.37 9.31 -1.43
CA ALA A 227 -16.14 9.46 -2.20
C ALA A 227 -15.60 8.11 -2.65
N GLN A 228 -16.15 7.59 -3.74
CA GLN A 228 -15.70 6.34 -4.39
C GLN A 228 -14.64 6.66 -5.43
N ALA A 229 -13.80 5.67 -5.73
CA ALA A 229 -12.94 5.68 -6.92
C ALA A 229 -13.79 5.87 -8.18
N ASP A 230 -13.59 6.96 -8.91
CA ASP A 230 -14.41 7.30 -10.09
C ASP A 230 -13.86 6.59 -11.34
N LEU A 231 -13.92 5.25 -11.30
CA LEU A 231 -13.46 4.41 -12.40
C LEU A 231 -14.30 4.67 -13.64
N PRO A 232 -13.69 5.02 -14.80
CA PRO A 232 -14.44 5.29 -16.01
C PRO A 232 -15.21 4.04 -16.49
N PRO A 233 -16.33 4.19 -17.21
CA PRO A 233 -17.18 3.07 -17.62
C PRO A 233 -16.39 1.96 -18.35
N LEU A 234 -16.37 0.77 -17.74
CA LEU A 234 -15.56 -0.36 -18.19
C LEU A 234 -16.25 -1.16 -19.30
N ASP A 235 -15.52 -1.42 -20.39
CA ASP A 235 -15.88 -2.46 -21.36
C ASP A 235 -15.25 -3.80 -20.92
N VAL A 236 -16.04 -4.59 -20.19
CA VAL A 236 -15.67 -5.90 -19.63
C VAL A 236 -15.19 -6.89 -20.71
N GLU A 237 -15.72 -6.80 -21.93
CA GLU A 237 -15.31 -7.67 -23.05
C GLU A 237 -13.98 -7.23 -23.68
N ALA A 238 -13.63 -5.95 -23.55
CA ALA A 238 -12.37 -5.38 -24.03
C ALA A 238 -11.20 -5.51 -23.02
N ALA A 239 -11.48 -5.65 -21.72
CA ALA A 239 -10.48 -5.88 -20.67
C ALA A 239 -9.57 -7.08 -20.99
N ALA A 240 -8.28 -6.99 -20.71
CA ALA A 240 -7.30 -8.02 -21.10
C ALA A 240 -7.51 -9.34 -20.31
N PRO A 241 -7.39 -10.54 -20.89
CA PRO A 241 -7.55 -11.76 -20.12
C PRO A 241 -6.35 -11.98 -19.18
N ILE A 242 -6.61 -12.40 -17.94
CA ILE A 242 -5.60 -12.88 -17.00
C ILE A 242 -5.97 -14.29 -16.51
N GLU A 243 -4.97 -15.16 -16.35
CA GLU A 243 -5.12 -16.53 -15.85
C GLU A 243 -4.61 -16.62 -14.40
N PHE A 244 -5.20 -17.49 -13.60
CA PHE A 244 -4.79 -17.66 -12.19
C PHE A 244 -3.31 -18.07 -12.07
N GLY A 245 -2.56 -17.34 -11.24
CA GLY A 245 -1.12 -17.55 -11.04
C GLY A 245 -0.25 -17.13 -12.23
N GLN A 246 -0.80 -16.51 -13.28
CA GLN A 246 -0.02 -15.88 -14.35
C GLN A 246 0.02 -14.36 -14.13
N PRO A 247 1.19 -13.77 -13.83
CA PRO A 247 1.29 -12.34 -13.62
C PRO A 247 1.09 -11.60 -14.95
N ALA A 248 0.30 -10.53 -14.92
CA ALA A 248 0.27 -9.52 -15.96
C ALA A 248 1.16 -8.33 -15.54
N THR A 249 1.80 -7.69 -16.51
CA THR A 249 2.56 -6.44 -16.28
C THR A 249 2.10 -5.34 -17.21
N GLY A 250 2.35 -4.10 -16.82
CA GLY A 250 2.07 -2.90 -17.59
C GLY A 250 2.72 -1.68 -16.94
N THR A 251 2.53 -0.51 -17.55
CA THR A 251 3.06 0.77 -17.06
C THR A 251 1.90 1.73 -16.83
N ILE A 252 1.63 2.08 -15.58
CA ILE A 252 0.69 3.14 -15.21
C ILE A 252 1.34 4.49 -15.54
N SER A 253 0.57 5.35 -16.22
CA SER A 253 1.02 6.62 -16.77
C SER A 253 -0.12 7.65 -16.77
N GLU A 254 0.18 8.93 -16.96
CA GLU A 254 -0.85 9.98 -17.10
C GLU A 254 -1.85 9.70 -18.24
N GLU A 255 -1.37 9.21 -19.40
CA GLU A 255 -2.23 8.89 -20.54
C GLU A 255 -3.08 7.64 -20.30
N ASN A 256 -2.60 6.71 -19.47
CA ASN A 256 -3.26 5.45 -19.18
C ASN A 256 -2.99 5.02 -17.74
N PHE A 257 -3.83 5.52 -16.83
CA PHE A 257 -3.71 5.29 -15.39
C PHE A 257 -4.35 3.98 -14.91
N MET A 258 -5.05 3.25 -15.78
CA MET A 258 -5.90 2.11 -15.40
C MET A 258 -5.81 0.94 -16.40
N PHE A 259 -5.60 -0.26 -15.88
CA PHE A 259 -5.49 -1.50 -16.66
C PHE A 259 -6.50 -2.54 -16.12
N PRO A 260 -7.66 -2.70 -16.77
CA PRO A 260 -8.63 -3.73 -16.40
C PRO A 260 -8.27 -5.09 -17.01
N TYR A 261 -8.21 -6.11 -16.16
CA TYR A 261 -7.98 -7.51 -16.51
C TYR A 261 -9.18 -8.37 -16.15
N ARG A 262 -9.64 -9.21 -17.07
CA ARG A 262 -10.79 -10.11 -16.88
C ARG A 262 -10.35 -11.55 -16.61
N PHE A 263 -11.02 -12.21 -15.67
CA PHE A 263 -10.86 -13.63 -15.35
C PHE A 263 -12.22 -14.30 -15.10
N GLU A 264 -12.29 -15.62 -15.26
CA GLU A 264 -13.50 -16.40 -15.00
C GLU A 264 -13.42 -17.04 -13.61
N GLY A 265 -14.45 -16.85 -12.79
CA GLY A 265 -14.52 -17.34 -11.42
C GLY A 265 -15.83 -18.10 -11.11
N ARG A 266 -15.84 -18.79 -9.98
CA ARG A 266 -16.96 -19.64 -9.51
C ARG A 266 -17.42 -19.24 -8.12
N ALA A 267 -18.70 -19.47 -7.85
CA ALA A 267 -19.32 -19.16 -6.57
C ALA A 267 -18.62 -19.90 -5.42
N GLY A 268 -18.19 -19.15 -4.40
CA GLY A 268 -17.49 -19.67 -3.24
C GLY A 268 -15.99 -19.91 -3.43
N GLN A 269 -15.40 -19.61 -4.60
CA GLN A 269 -13.94 -19.53 -4.71
C GLN A 269 -13.44 -18.33 -3.92
N LYS A 270 -12.46 -18.54 -3.05
CA LYS A 270 -11.64 -17.46 -2.51
C LYS A 270 -10.51 -17.14 -3.48
N ILE A 271 -10.16 -15.87 -3.59
CA ILE A 271 -9.05 -15.38 -4.40
C ILE A 271 -8.31 -14.28 -3.65
N SER A 272 -6.99 -14.28 -3.80
CA SER A 272 -6.14 -13.15 -3.42
C SER A 272 -5.58 -12.53 -4.69
N VAL A 273 -5.81 -11.23 -4.88
CA VAL A 273 -5.30 -10.46 -6.01
C VAL A 273 -4.23 -9.52 -5.48
N THR A 274 -3.01 -9.56 -6.03
CA THR A 274 -1.91 -8.68 -5.65
C THR A 274 -1.55 -7.73 -6.78
N LEU A 275 -1.14 -6.51 -6.43
CA LEU A 275 -0.66 -5.49 -7.33
C LEU A 275 0.66 -4.90 -6.80
N ASP A 276 1.77 -5.33 -7.39
CA ASP A 276 3.11 -4.91 -6.97
C ASP A 276 3.62 -3.74 -7.83
N ALA A 277 4.21 -2.72 -7.20
CA ALA A 277 5.02 -1.73 -7.91
C ALA A 277 6.41 -2.32 -8.25
N ILE A 278 6.84 -2.23 -9.51
CA ILE A 278 8.14 -2.72 -9.97
C ILE A 278 9.10 -1.54 -10.08
N GLU A 279 10.12 -1.49 -9.22
CA GLU A 279 11.26 -0.54 -9.28
C GLU A 279 10.87 0.92 -9.61
N SER A 280 9.74 1.40 -9.10
CA SER A 280 9.14 2.68 -9.47
C SER A 280 8.46 3.38 -8.29
N ASP A 281 8.15 4.65 -8.48
CA ASP A 281 7.45 5.47 -7.48
C ASP A 281 5.94 5.20 -7.41
N LEU A 282 5.41 4.26 -8.20
CA LEU A 282 3.99 3.90 -8.22
C LEU A 282 3.45 3.62 -6.82
N ASP A 283 2.40 4.36 -6.46
CA ASP A 283 1.47 4.03 -5.39
C ASP A 283 0.25 3.33 -6.03
N PRO A 284 0.20 1.99 -6.04
CA PRO A 284 -0.84 1.23 -6.70
C PRO A 284 -2.15 1.26 -5.91
N TYR A 285 -3.26 1.19 -6.65
CA TYR A 285 -4.58 0.95 -6.10
C TYR A 285 -5.26 -0.14 -6.92
N LEU A 286 -5.80 -1.11 -6.22
CA LEU A 286 -6.37 -2.34 -6.77
C LEU A 286 -7.86 -2.39 -6.49
N VAL A 287 -8.66 -2.63 -7.54
CA VAL A 287 -10.11 -2.84 -7.42
C VAL A 287 -10.49 -4.18 -8.04
N VAL A 288 -11.28 -4.99 -7.31
CA VAL A 288 -11.84 -6.26 -7.80
C VAL A 288 -13.36 -6.15 -7.84
N MET A 289 -13.97 -6.49 -8.98
CA MET A 289 -15.41 -6.34 -9.21
C MET A 289 -16.00 -7.42 -10.13
N ALA A 290 -17.30 -7.64 -10.03
CA ALA A 290 -18.06 -8.48 -10.95
C ALA A 290 -18.33 -7.77 -12.29
N ALA A 291 -18.58 -8.55 -13.35
CA ALA A 291 -18.87 -8.05 -14.70
C ALA A 291 -20.13 -7.16 -14.83
N ASP A 292 -20.98 -7.07 -13.81
CA ASP A 292 -22.12 -6.15 -13.77
C ASP A 292 -21.80 -4.78 -13.14
N GLY A 293 -20.55 -4.57 -12.72
CA GLY A 293 -20.08 -3.36 -12.03
C GLY A 293 -20.09 -3.45 -10.50
N THR A 294 -20.54 -4.56 -9.91
CA THR A 294 -20.54 -4.73 -8.45
C THR A 294 -19.12 -4.89 -7.90
N ARG A 295 -18.62 -3.89 -7.18
CA ARG A 295 -17.34 -3.96 -6.43
C ARG A 295 -17.41 -5.06 -5.36
N LEU A 296 -16.32 -5.84 -5.25
CA LEU A 296 -16.16 -6.91 -4.27
C LEU A 296 -15.14 -6.57 -3.18
N GLY A 297 -14.10 -5.82 -3.55
CA GLY A 297 -13.06 -5.33 -2.66
C GLY A 297 -12.13 -4.37 -3.39
N GLU A 298 -11.46 -3.52 -2.62
CA GLU A 298 -10.48 -2.55 -3.10
C GLU A 298 -9.44 -2.26 -2.02
N HIS A 299 -8.22 -1.90 -2.42
CA HIS A 299 -7.09 -1.66 -1.51
C HIS A 299 -6.03 -0.81 -2.21
N ASP A 300 -5.40 0.10 -1.47
CA ASP A 300 -4.21 0.87 -1.86
C ASP A 300 -2.96 0.22 -1.22
N ASP A 301 -2.76 0.37 0.09
CA ASP A 301 -1.53 -0.01 0.81
C ASP A 301 -1.67 -1.33 1.60
N ILE A 302 -0.91 -2.38 1.27
CA ILE A 302 -0.85 -3.63 2.05
C ILE A 302 -0.31 -3.43 3.48
N ASP A 303 0.57 -2.45 3.69
CA ASP A 303 0.99 -1.98 5.02
C ASP A 303 1.33 -0.46 4.95
N PRO A 304 0.55 0.43 5.61
CA PRO A 304 0.65 1.87 5.47
C PRO A 304 2.06 2.45 5.64
N GLY A 305 2.63 2.94 4.54
CA GLY A 305 3.95 3.59 4.52
C GLY A 305 5.16 2.65 4.67
N VAL A 306 4.99 1.33 4.57
CA VAL A 306 6.09 0.35 4.60
C VAL A 306 6.33 -0.24 3.21
N ILE A 307 5.26 -0.63 2.51
CA ILE A 307 5.29 -1.17 1.14
C ILE A 307 4.02 -0.74 0.42
N ARG A 308 4.19 -0.07 -0.72
CA ARG A 308 3.09 0.49 -1.53
C ARG A 308 2.19 -0.57 -2.18
N ASN A 309 2.60 -1.83 -2.26
CA ASN A 309 1.85 -2.86 -3.00
C ASN A 309 0.41 -3.04 -2.47
N SER A 310 -0.56 -3.33 -3.34
CA SER A 310 -1.96 -3.56 -2.94
C SER A 310 -2.32 -5.04 -2.90
N VAL A 311 -3.24 -5.44 -2.00
CA VAL A 311 -3.82 -6.79 -1.99
C VAL A 311 -5.34 -6.75 -1.75
N VAL A 312 -6.09 -7.56 -2.49
CA VAL A 312 -7.54 -7.73 -2.32
C VAL A 312 -7.88 -9.21 -2.22
N GLU A 313 -8.28 -9.65 -1.02
CA GLU A 313 -8.77 -10.99 -0.73
C GLU A 313 -10.31 -11.03 -0.73
N VAL A 314 -10.91 -11.82 -1.62
CA VAL A 314 -12.37 -11.89 -1.77
C VAL A 314 -12.89 -13.29 -2.03
N THR A 315 -14.07 -13.61 -1.47
CA THR A 315 -14.85 -14.80 -1.85
C THR A 315 -15.83 -14.43 -2.95
N LEU A 316 -15.69 -15.06 -4.12
CA LEU A 316 -16.50 -14.78 -5.31
C LEU A 316 -17.98 -15.20 -5.09
N PRO A 317 -18.95 -14.29 -5.28
CA PRO A 317 -20.35 -14.56 -4.92
C PRO A 317 -21.12 -15.43 -5.92
N ALA A 318 -20.63 -15.59 -7.16
CA ALA A 318 -21.34 -16.24 -8.25
C ALA A 318 -20.38 -16.94 -9.23
N ASP A 319 -20.93 -17.75 -10.16
CA ASP A 319 -20.20 -18.17 -11.35
C ASP A 319 -20.27 -17.06 -12.39
N GLY A 320 -19.13 -16.68 -12.99
CA GLY A 320 -19.11 -15.68 -14.06
C GLY A 320 -17.76 -15.00 -14.29
N MET A 321 -17.81 -13.91 -15.06
CA MET A 321 -16.66 -13.05 -15.32
C MET A 321 -16.48 -12.02 -14.21
N TYR A 322 -15.22 -11.80 -13.85
CA TYR A 322 -14.75 -10.82 -12.89
C TYR A 322 -13.66 -9.95 -13.51
N ILE A 323 -13.52 -8.73 -13.01
CA ILE A 323 -12.46 -7.79 -13.40
C ILE A 323 -11.60 -7.49 -12.18
N ALA A 324 -10.28 -7.59 -12.33
CA ALA A 324 -9.28 -6.99 -11.47
C ALA A 324 -8.68 -5.78 -12.18
N ILE A 325 -8.53 -4.66 -11.49
CA ILE A 325 -8.12 -3.37 -12.07
C ILE A 325 -6.84 -2.94 -11.39
N ALA A 326 -5.75 -2.90 -12.15
CA ALA A 326 -4.53 -2.23 -11.74
C ALA A 326 -4.64 -0.74 -12.05
N THR A 327 -4.58 0.12 -11.04
CA THR A 327 -4.49 1.56 -11.19
C THR A 327 -3.57 2.14 -10.12
N ARG A 328 -3.54 3.46 -9.97
CA ARG A 328 -2.78 4.18 -8.94
C ARG A 328 -3.70 4.77 -7.88
N PHE A 329 -3.15 5.10 -6.72
CA PHE A 329 -3.81 5.91 -5.71
C PHE A 329 -4.44 7.17 -6.36
N LEU A 330 -5.69 7.48 -6.00
CA LEU A 330 -6.53 8.54 -6.60
C LEU A 330 -6.79 8.43 -8.12
N GLU A 331 -6.45 7.30 -8.74
CA GLU A 331 -6.78 6.90 -10.11
C GLU A 331 -6.40 7.94 -11.19
N ALA A 332 -7.38 8.59 -11.81
CA ALA A 332 -7.19 9.63 -12.81
C ALA A 332 -6.54 10.90 -12.21
N GLU A 333 -6.69 11.07 -10.90
CA GLU A 333 -6.25 12.23 -10.12
C GLU A 333 -5.06 11.89 -9.20
N GLY A 334 -4.44 10.73 -9.36
CA GLY A 334 -3.10 10.45 -8.81
C GLY A 334 -1.99 11.10 -9.65
N PHE A 335 -0.76 11.08 -9.15
CA PHE A 335 0.42 11.46 -9.94
C PHE A 335 1.28 10.28 -10.30
N GLU A 336 1.37 9.28 -9.44
CA GLU A 336 2.43 8.28 -9.53
C GLU A 336 2.34 7.50 -10.84
N VAL A 337 3.51 7.21 -11.39
CA VAL A 337 3.67 6.46 -12.64
C VAL A 337 4.72 5.39 -12.41
N GLY A 338 4.56 4.25 -13.07
CA GLY A 338 5.48 3.15 -12.87
C GLY A 338 5.02 1.84 -13.49
N ASP A 339 5.97 0.92 -13.57
CA ASP A 339 5.70 -0.45 -13.98
C ASP A 339 5.06 -1.22 -12.82
N PHE A 340 4.05 -2.04 -13.13
CA PHE A 340 3.34 -2.85 -12.15
C PHE A 340 3.33 -4.33 -12.52
N ARG A 341 3.10 -5.18 -11.52
CA ARG A 341 2.75 -6.60 -11.67
C ARG A 341 1.42 -6.87 -10.99
N LEU A 342 0.42 -7.30 -11.75
CA LEU A 342 -0.86 -7.77 -11.23
C LEU A 342 -0.90 -9.30 -11.27
N THR A 343 -1.22 -9.95 -10.15
CA THR A 343 -1.40 -11.41 -10.09
C THR A 343 -2.75 -11.74 -9.44
N VAL A 344 -3.58 -12.54 -10.12
CA VAL A 344 -4.80 -13.12 -9.52
C VAL A 344 -4.46 -14.54 -9.09
N THR A 345 -4.61 -14.87 -7.81
CA THR A 345 -4.37 -16.22 -7.27
C THR A 345 -5.66 -16.83 -6.75
N LEU A 346 -5.81 -18.15 -6.89
CA LEU A 346 -6.85 -18.87 -6.16
C LEU A 346 -6.32 -19.12 -4.74
N GLU A 347 -7.04 -18.65 -3.73
CA GLU A 347 -6.96 -19.23 -2.39
C GLU A 347 -7.69 -20.58 -2.43
N THR A 348 -6.99 -21.58 -2.96
CA THR A 348 -7.46 -22.95 -2.91
C THR A 348 -7.38 -23.47 -1.49
N ASP A 349 -8.53 -23.77 -0.88
CA ASP A 349 -8.60 -24.87 0.09
C ASP A 349 -7.88 -26.06 -0.56
N SER A 350 -6.71 -26.43 0.00
CA SER A 350 -5.65 -27.27 -0.57
C SER A 350 -4.84 -26.68 -1.74
N LEU A 351 -3.55 -26.44 -1.46
CA LEU A 351 -2.43 -26.14 -2.37
C LEU A 351 -2.47 -26.82 -3.75
N PRO A 352 -1.76 -26.28 -4.77
CA PRO A 352 -1.51 -26.99 -6.02
C PRO A 352 -0.95 -28.40 -5.78
N GLN A 353 -1.72 -29.42 -6.18
CA GLN A 353 -1.23 -30.80 -6.22
C GLN A 353 -0.26 -30.97 -7.40
N GLN A 354 1.03 -30.74 -7.15
CA GLN A 354 2.08 -31.48 -7.86
C GLN A 354 1.77 -32.99 -7.73
N PRO A 355 1.86 -33.78 -8.80
CA PRO A 355 1.82 -35.24 -8.70
C PRO A 355 2.89 -35.73 -7.73
N VAL A 356 2.57 -36.71 -6.90
CA VAL A 356 3.48 -37.32 -5.91
C VAL A 356 4.48 -38.27 -6.60
N ASP A 357 5.20 -37.76 -7.60
CA ASP A 357 6.15 -38.51 -8.44
C ASP A 357 7.63 -38.26 -8.05
N SER A 358 7.89 -37.45 -7.02
CA SER A 358 9.16 -37.42 -6.28
C SER A 358 9.01 -38.15 -4.93
N GLU A 359 9.75 -39.26 -4.76
CA GLU A 359 9.65 -40.18 -3.60
C GLU A 359 10.27 -39.62 -2.29
N HIS A 360 10.03 -38.34 -1.98
CA HIS A 360 10.66 -37.66 -0.85
C HIS A 360 9.99 -38.10 0.46
N THR A 361 10.66 -39.00 1.18
CA THR A 361 10.17 -39.62 2.42
C THR A 361 10.95 -39.12 3.63
N LEU A 362 10.23 -38.62 4.63
CA LEU A 362 10.77 -38.19 5.92
C LEU A 362 10.50 -39.26 6.99
N SER A 363 11.46 -39.47 7.89
CA SER A 363 11.38 -40.47 8.95
C SER A 363 11.51 -39.83 10.33
N TYR A 364 10.90 -40.43 11.34
CA TYR A 364 11.08 -40.01 12.73
C TYR A 364 12.55 -40.03 13.15
N GLY A 365 13.03 -38.90 13.67
CA GLY A 365 14.41 -38.68 14.08
C GLY A 365 15.38 -38.39 12.93
N ALA A 366 14.89 -38.13 11.72
CA ALA A 366 15.70 -37.78 10.57
C ALA A 366 15.61 -36.27 10.24
N SER A 367 16.72 -35.76 9.69
CA SER A 367 16.81 -34.46 9.05
C SER A 367 17.12 -34.66 7.57
N VAL A 368 16.51 -33.85 6.72
CA VAL A 368 16.70 -33.80 5.26
C VAL A 368 17.03 -32.37 4.85
N THR A 369 17.69 -32.20 3.70
CA THR A 369 18.06 -30.88 3.19
C THR A 369 17.46 -30.66 1.80
N GLY A 370 16.99 -29.45 1.53
CA GLY A 370 16.52 -29.04 0.21
C GLY A 370 16.90 -27.59 -0.10
N THR A 371 16.50 -27.11 -1.28
CA THR A 371 16.77 -25.75 -1.76
C THR A 371 15.45 -25.16 -2.27
N LEU A 372 15.16 -23.92 -1.87
CA LEU A 372 13.97 -23.19 -2.29
C LEU A 372 14.37 -21.91 -3.04
N ASN A 373 13.71 -21.65 -4.17
CA ASN A 373 14.01 -20.55 -5.11
C ASN A 373 12.86 -20.39 -6.13
N ASP A 374 13.02 -19.56 -7.16
CA ASP A 374 11.99 -19.29 -8.16
C ASP A 374 11.59 -20.51 -9.02
N ASP A 375 12.53 -21.42 -9.31
CA ASP A 375 12.25 -22.66 -10.05
C ASP A 375 11.63 -23.75 -9.15
N GLN A 376 11.88 -23.68 -7.84
CA GLN A 376 11.38 -24.62 -6.83
C GLN A 376 10.94 -23.86 -5.55
N PRO A 377 9.75 -23.23 -5.54
CA PRO A 377 9.27 -22.43 -4.42
C PRO A 377 8.69 -23.27 -3.25
N GLU A 378 8.41 -24.55 -3.50
CA GLU A 378 8.00 -25.52 -2.49
C GLU A 378 8.59 -26.91 -2.76
N GLU A 379 8.72 -27.71 -1.71
CA GLU A 379 9.13 -29.11 -1.74
C GLU A 379 8.30 -29.93 -0.75
N ARG A 380 7.96 -31.18 -1.14
CA ARG A 380 6.99 -32.02 -0.42
C ARG A 380 7.64 -33.27 0.12
N TRP A 381 7.46 -33.52 1.42
CA TRP A 381 7.97 -34.67 2.14
C TRP A 381 6.82 -35.47 2.74
N THR A 382 6.89 -36.80 2.69
CA THR A 382 5.84 -37.67 3.25
C THR A 382 6.36 -38.50 4.41
N PHE A 383 5.55 -38.67 5.45
CA PHE A 383 5.84 -39.60 6.55
C PHE A 383 4.57 -40.35 6.97
N THR A 384 4.71 -41.48 7.66
CA THR A 384 3.57 -42.23 8.22
C THR A 384 3.55 -42.08 9.74
N GLY A 385 2.44 -41.58 10.28
CA GLY A 385 2.24 -41.36 11.71
C GLY A 385 1.03 -42.13 12.26
N GLN A 386 1.00 -42.37 13.56
CA GLN A 386 -0.13 -42.95 14.29
C GLN A 386 -0.92 -41.86 15.00
N GLN A 387 -2.21 -42.12 15.24
CA GLN A 387 -3.05 -41.24 16.06
C GLN A 387 -2.46 -41.13 17.48
N GLY A 388 -2.24 -39.90 17.94
CA GLY A 388 -1.64 -39.61 19.24
C GLY A 388 -0.11 -39.57 19.27
N ASP A 389 0.58 -39.75 18.13
CA ASP A 389 2.00 -39.43 18.03
C ASP A 389 2.19 -37.92 18.27
N VAL A 390 3.11 -37.53 19.16
CA VAL A 390 3.46 -36.12 19.40
C VAL A 390 4.76 -35.81 18.66
N ILE A 391 4.66 -34.92 17.67
CA ILE A 391 5.75 -34.60 16.74
C ILE A 391 6.28 -33.18 16.92
N THR A 392 7.50 -32.94 16.48
CA THR A 392 8.02 -31.61 16.19
C THR A 392 8.63 -31.61 14.79
N LEU A 393 8.17 -30.69 13.94
CA LEU A 393 8.75 -30.37 12.64
C LEU A 393 9.46 -29.02 12.75
N GLU A 394 10.74 -29.01 12.40
CA GLU A 394 11.62 -27.85 12.53
C GLU A 394 12.32 -27.64 11.18
N MET A 395 12.17 -26.45 10.61
CA MET A 395 12.85 -26.04 9.39
C MET A 395 13.88 -24.96 9.75
N THR A 396 15.11 -25.11 9.29
CA THR A 396 16.20 -24.15 9.57
C THR A 396 16.96 -23.80 8.29
N ARG A 397 17.54 -22.61 8.22
CA ARG A 397 18.43 -22.20 7.12
C ARG A 397 19.77 -22.95 7.23
N VAL A 398 20.37 -23.29 6.10
CA VAL A 398 21.75 -23.86 6.08
C VAL A 398 22.81 -22.74 6.13
N PHE A 399 22.46 -21.52 5.70
CA PHE A 399 23.31 -20.33 5.76
C PHE A 399 22.51 -19.05 6.05
N ASP A 400 23.06 -18.17 6.89
CA ASP A 400 22.52 -16.85 7.18
C ASP A 400 23.22 -15.76 6.34
N GLU A 401 22.63 -15.41 5.20
CA GLU A 401 22.99 -14.20 4.44
C GLU A 401 21.84 -13.18 4.44
N PRO A 402 22.12 -11.86 4.31
CA PRO A 402 21.08 -10.83 4.22
C PRO A 402 20.16 -11.08 3.02
N GLY A 403 18.84 -11.15 3.27
CA GLY A 403 17.84 -11.50 2.25
C GLY A 403 17.63 -13.02 2.03
N GLY A 404 18.22 -13.88 2.88
CA GLY A 404 18.07 -15.33 2.80
C GLY A 404 16.65 -15.87 3.09
N LEU A 405 16.47 -17.16 2.79
CA LEU A 405 15.21 -17.92 2.78
C LEU A 405 14.26 -17.66 3.96
N ASP A 406 13.24 -16.85 3.72
CA ASP A 406 12.05 -16.73 4.55
C ASP A 406 11.16 -17.97 4.37
N GLY A 407 10.87 -18.70 5.45
CA GLY A 407 10.37 -20.08 5.39
C GLY A 407 8.89 -20.23 5.76
N TYR A 408 8.18 -21.10 5.03
CA TYR A 408 6.78 -21.44 5.29
C TYR A 408 6.60 -22.96 5.34
N MET A 409 5.74 -23.46 6.23
CA MET A 409 5.47 -24.89 6.41
C MET A 409 3.98 -25.20 6.50
N LEU A 410 3.56 -26.21 5.73
CA LEU A 410 2.23 -26.81 5.84
C LEU A 410 2.33 -28.26 6.27
N LEU A 411 1.49 -28.68 7.23
CA LEU A 411 1.25 -30.09 7.55
C LEU A 411 -0.12 -30.48 7.01
N ILE A 412 -0.16 -31.44 6.08
CA ILE A 412 -1.37 -31.98 5.47
C ILE A 412 -1.61 -33.39 6.02
N GLY A 413 -2.85 -33.65 6.46
CA GLY A 413 -3.29 -34.92 7.02
C GLY A 413 -3.64 -35.99 5.99
N PRO A 414 -3.92 -37.23 6.44
CA PRO A 414 -4.16 -38.37 5.55
C PRO A 414 -5.46 -38.28 4.72
N GLY A 415 -6.38 -37.38 5.05
CA GLY A 415 -7.57 -37.05 4.25
C GLY A 415 -7.34 -35.91 3.25
N ASN A 416 -6.11 -35.41 3.10
CA ASN A 416 -5.72 -34.21 2.34
C ASN A 416 -6.29 -32.90 2.93
N GLU A 417 -6.57 -32.87 4.23
CA GLU A 417 -6.88 -31.67 5.00
C GLU A 417 -5.60 -30.94 5.45
N THR A 418 -5.53 -29.61 5.37
CA THR A 418 -4.47 -28.85 6.03
C THR A 418 -4.70 -28.86 7.54
N LEU A 419 -3.69 -29.25 8.31
CA LEU A 419 -3.75 -29.40 9.77
C LEU A 419 -3.00 -28.29 10.52
N ILE A 420 -1.87 -27.85 9.97
CA ILE A 420 -1.07 -26.73 10.48
C ILE A 420 -0.59 -25.90 9.29
N GLU A 421 -0.66 -24.59 9.46
CA GLU A 421 0.07 -23.61 8.67
C GLU A 421 0.99 -22.84 9.61
N MET A 422 2.24 -22.62 9.21
CA MET A 422 3.25 -21.95 10.02
C MET A 422 4.21 -21.20 9.13
N ASP A 423 4.52 -19.97 9.50
CA ASP A 423 5.43 -19.07 8.80
C ASP A 423 6.57 -18.75 9.78
N ASP A 424 6.33 -17.84 10.70
CA ASP A 424 7.27 -17.49 11.76
C ASP A 424 7.29 -18.45 12.96
N GLY A 425 8.47 -19.01 13.22
CA GLY A 425 8.85 -19.59 14.50
C GLY A 425 9.29 -18.52 15.53
N PRO A 426 9.79 -18.93 16.71
CA PRO A 426 10.19 -18.02 17.79
C PRO A 426 11.37 -17.09 17.47
N ASP A 427 12.07 -17.33 16.37
CA ASP A 427 13.15 -16.54 15.79
C ASP A 427 12.67 -15.57 14.69
N GLY A 428 11.40 -15.66 14.28
CA GLY A 428 10.71 -14.70 13.40
C GLY A 428 11.17 -14.71 11.94
N LEU A 429 11.61 -15.88 11.44
CA LEU A 429 12.11 -16.07 10.07
C LEU A 429 11.98 -17.50 9.50
N MET A 430 11.68 -18.51 10.33
CA MET A 430 11.63 -19.93 9.92
C MET A 430 10.56 -20.72 10.70
N PRO A 431 9.84 -21.68 10.07
CA PRO A 431 8.67 -22.30 10.67
C PRO A 431 9.01 -23.45 11.63
N LEU A 432 8.40 -23.42 12.80
CA LEU A 432 8.53 -24.44 13.85
C LEU A 432 7.17 -24.94 14.34
N VAL A 433 6.82 -26.18 13.99
CA VAL A 433 5.64 -26.88 14.50
C VAL A 433 6.05 -27.75 15.68
N LYS A 434 5.75 -27.32 16.91
CA LYS A 434 6.27 -27.95 18.14
C LYS A 434 5.21 -28.69 18.94
N ASN A 435 5.51 -29.93 19.34
CA ASN A 435 4.65 -30.81 20.14
C ASN A 435 3.22 -31.00 19.58
N TYR A 436 3.07 -31.12 18.26
CA TYR A 436 1.78 -31.35 17.63
C TYR A 436 1.34 -32.82 17.77
N GLU A 437 0.13 -33.07 18.28
CA GLU A 437 -0.44 -34.41 18.42
C GLU A 437 -1.22 -34.81 17.16
N LEU A 438 -0.81 -35.90 16.51
CA LEU A 438 -1.39 -36.34 15.24
C LEU A 438 -2.84 -36.83 15.42
N PRO A 439 -3.82 -36.25 14.68
CA PRO A 439 -5.24 -36.55 14.90
C PRO A 439 -5.69 -37.93 14.40
N ALA A 440 -4.93 -38.56 13.50
CA ALA A 440 -5.28 -39.83 12.85
C ALA A 440 -4.04 -40.70 12.54
N GLU A 441 -4.25 -41.99 12.28
CA GLU A 441 -3.23 -42.85 11.65
C GLU A 441 -3.25 -42.66 10.12
N GLY A 442 -2.09 -42.51 9.49
CA GLY A 442 -1.98 -42.46 8.04
C GLY A 442 -0.71 -41.78 7.53
N THR A 443 -0.69 -41.51 6.23
CA THR A 443 0.40 -40.75 5.57
C THR A 443 0.11 -39.27 5.67
N TYR A 444 1.05 -38.52 6.21
CA TYR A 444 1.05 -37.06 6.30
C TYR A 444 2.00 -36.48 5.25
N THR A 445 1.71 -35.29 4.75
CA THR A 445 2.60 -34.53 3.86
C THR A 445 3.04 -33.24 4.56
N VAL A 446 4.35 -33.02 4.64
CA VAL A 446 4.94 -31.74 5.02
C VAL A 446 5.30 -31.02 3.73
N VAL A 447 4.84 -29.80 3.56
CA VAL A 447 5.28 -28.90 2.49
C VAL A 447 6.22 -27.90 3.12
N ALA A 448 7.49 -27.92 2.72
CA ALA A 448 8.47 -26.89 3.02
C ALA A 448 8.48 -25.92 1.84
N ALA A 449 8.18 -24.65 2.09
CA ALA A 449 8.08 -23.62 1.07
C ALA A 449 8.83 -22.36 1.52
N ARG A 450 9.03 -21.43 0.59
CA ARG A 450 9.34 -20.05 0.94
C ARG A 450 8.05 -19.29 1.27
N PHE A 451 8.13 -18.28 2.14
CA PHE A 451 7.00 -17.37 2.35
C PHE A 451 6.54 -16.76 1.02
N GLY A 452 5.23 -16.69 0.78
CA GLY A 452 4.63 -16.30 -0.50
C GLY A 452 4.70 -17.37 -1.62
N PHE A 453 5.24 -18.57 -1.37
CA PHE A 453 5.36 -19.66 -2.34
C PHE A 453 5.98 -19.20 -3.66
N ALA A 454 5.31 -19.41 -4.81
CA ALA A 454 5.82 -19.01 -6.12
C ALA A 454 6.07 -17.50 -6.22
N ASN A 455 5.30 -16.69 -5.49
CA ASN A 455 5.38 -15.23 -5.47
C ASN A 455 6.38 -14.71 -4.41
N GLY A 456 6.91 -15.58 -3.55
CA GLY A 456 7.94 -15.24 -2.58
C GLY A 456 9.20 -14.72 -3.25
N LEU A 457 9.94 -13.81 -2.61
CA LEU A 457 11.20 -13.26 -3.13
C LEU A 457 12.45 -13.84 -2.45
N SER A 458 12.26 -14.60 -1.36
CA SER A 458 13.34 -15.24 -0.64
C SER A 458 13.82 -16.52 -1.34
N ALA A 459 15.07 -16.91 -1.07
CA ALA A 459 15.66 -18.15 -1.59
C ALA A 459 16.78 -18.65 -0.67
N GLY A 460 17.05 -19.95 -0.71
CA GLY A 460 18.16 -20.54 0.02
C GLY A 460 18.01 -22.04 0.30
N ASP A 461 19.03 -22.59 0.94
CA ASP A 461 19.07 -23.98 1.38
C ASP A 461 18.47 -24.11 2.78
N TYR A 462 17.65 -25.14 2.99
CA TYR A 462 17.02 -25.46 4.27
C TYR A 462 17.34 -26.87 4.74
N THR A 463 17.26 -27.08 6.06
CA THR A 463 17.17 -28.40 6.70
C THR A 463 15.77 -28.55 7.29
N LEU A 464 15.08 -29.66 7.02
CA LEU A 464 13.81 -30.04 7.64
C LEU A 464 14.02 -31.26 8.54
N THR A 465 13.66 -31.16 9.81
CA THR A 465 13.80 -32.22 10.81
C THR A 465 12.43 -32.66 11.33
N LEU A 466 12.15 -33.96 11.31
CA LEU A 466 11.01 -34.56 12.00
C LEU A 466 11.49 -35.30 13.24
N SER A 467 11.03 -34.88 14.41
CA SER A 467 11.28 -35.56 15.68
C SER A 467 9.98 -35.96 16.37
N SER A 468 10.04 -36.97 17.24
CA SER A 468 8.95 -37.38 18.13
C SER A 468 9.31 -37.03 19.57
N ALA A 469 8.34 -36.61 20.38
CA ALA A 469 8.52 -36.38 21.81
C ALA A 469 8.80 -37.70 22.57
N GLY A 470 10.05 -38.16 22.53
CA GLY A 470 10.47 -39.43 23.13
C GLY A 470 11.80 -40.02 22.65
N LEU A 471 12.39 -39.50 21.56
CA LEU A 471 13.69 -39.98 21.03
C LEU A 471 14.61 -38.80 20.71
N PRO A 472 15.84 -38.75 21.26
CA PRO A 472 16.83 -37.76 20.85
C PRO A 472 17.38 -38.09 19.46
N ALA A 473 17.59 -37.06 18.63
CA ALA A 473 18.35 -37.17 17.39
C ALA A 473 19.79 -37.64 17.68
N ALA A 474 20.36 -38.46 16.80
CA ALA A 474 21.58 -39.21 17.08
C ALA A 474 22.86 -38.55 16.52
N GLY A 475 23.51 -37.72 17.34
CA GLY A 475 24.85 -37.12 17.08
C GLY A 475 24.79 -35.82 16.27
N GLU A 476 25.58 -34.77 16.54
CA GLU A 476 26.71 -34.56 17.47
C GLU A 476 26.55 -33.24 18.29
N PRO A 477 27.44 -32.91 19.27
CA PRO A 477 27.16 -31.85 20.26
C PRO A 477 27.81 -30.47 20.00
N GLY A 478 27.07 -29.40 20.33
CA GLY A 478 27.49 -27.99 20.30
C GLY A 478 26.97 -27.26 19.05
N GLU A 479 26.51 -26.00 19.09
CA GLU A 479 26.64 -24.95 20.12
C GLU A 479 25.28 -24.35 20.59
N THR A 480 25.34 -23.26 21.37
CA THR A 480 24.27 -22.75 22.24
C THR A 480 23.19 -21.92 21.54
N ALA A 481 21.92 -22.28 21.74
CA ALA A 481 20.83 -21.31 21.66
C ALA A 481 20.91 -20.34 22.85
N SER A 482 20.93 -19.04 22.56
CA SER A 482 20.86 -17.97 23.56
C SER A 482 19.48 -17.97 24.25
N GLY A 483 19.44 -17.77 25.57
CA GLY A 483 18.22 -17.29 26.26
C GLY A 483 17.63 -18.15 27.38
N VAL A 484 17.98 -19.43 27.56
CA VAL A 484 17.49 -20.22 28.73
C VAL A 484 18.57 -21.12 29.32
N ARG A 485 19.10 -20.74 30.49
CA ARG A 485 20.00 -21.59 31.29
C ARG A 485 19.21 -22.42 32.30
N TRP A 486 19.14 -23.73 32.07
CA TRP A 486 18.60 -24.67 33.07
C TRP A 486 19.59 -24.85 34.23
N LEU A 487 19.13 -24.54 35.44
CA LEU A 487 19.93 -24.63 36.67
C LEU A 487 19.58 -25.90 37.45
N ALA A 488 20.59 -26.52 38.06
CA ALA A 488 20.36 -27.62 38.99
C ALA A 488 19.80 -27.08 40.33
N ALA A 489 18.98 -27.87 41.02
CA ALA A 489 18.34 -27.44 42.28
C ALA A 489 19.31 -27.08 43.43
N GLY A 490 20.61 -27.39 43.30
CA GLY A 490 21.67 -26.98 44.24
C GLY A 490 22.40 -25.69 43.85
N GLU A 491 22.08 -25.10 42.69
CA GLU A 491 22.64 -23.83 42.19
C GLU A 491 21.73 -22.63 42.48
N LEU A 492 20.50 -22.88 42.96
CA LEU A 492 19.56 -21.83 43.32
C LEU A 492 20.05 -21.06 44.56
N PRO A 493 20.03 -19.71 44.56
CA PRO A 493 20.42 -18.93 45.72
C PRO A 493 19.42 -19.09 46.89
N PRO A 494 19.84 -18.83 48.14
CA PRO A 494 18.99 -19.05 49.31
C PRO A 494 17.80 -18.08 49.40
N ASP A 495 17.92 -16.86 48.84
CA ASP A 495 17.01 -15.74 49.08
C ASP A 495 16.05 -15.46 47.91
N LEU A 496 15.54 -16.53 47.28
CA LEU A 496 14.54 -16.45 46.19
C LEU A 496 13.26 -15.72 46.62
N ARG A 497 12.93 -14.61 45.95
CA ARG A 497 11.71 -13.83 46.23
C ARG A 497 10.51 -14.40 45.49
N ARG A 498 9.34 -14.50 46.13
CA ARG A 498 8.13 -15.01 45.47
C ARG A 498 7.44 -13.92 44.64
N ALA A 499 7.37 -14.13 43.33
CA ALA A 499 6.49 -13.40 42.41
C ALA A 499 5.09 -14.05 42.37
N THR A 500 4.08 -13.25 42.04
CA THR A 500 2.69 -13.70 41.86
C THR A 500 2.26 -13.45 40.41
N TYR A 501 1.42 -14.32 39.84
CA TYR A 501 0.90 -14.15 38.49
C TYR A 501 0.22 -12.78 38.31
N ASN A 502 0.60 -12.08 37.24
CA ASN A 502 0.10 -10.75 36.86
C ASN A 502 0.36 -9.63 37.88
N ASP A 503 1.28 -9.82 38.84
CA ASP A 503 1.69 -8.82 39.82
C ASP A 503 3.18 -8.47 39.58
N PRO A 504 3.50 -7.27 39.03
CA PRO A 504 4.87 -6.89 38.69
C PRO A 504 5.80 -6.87 39.91
N ALA A 505 6.89 -7.62 39.85
CA ALA A 505 7.92 -7.62 40.88
C ALA A 505 9.02 -6.61 40.54
N ALA A 506 9.38 -5.75 41.50
CA ALA A 506 10.43 -4.75 41.35
C ALA A 506 11.70 -5.10 42.14
N GLY A 507 12.85 -4.76 41.57
CA GLY A 507 14.17 -5.03 42.10
C GLY A 507 15.20 -3.99 41.65
N ALA A 508 16.46 -4.24 41.97
CA ALA A 508 17.59 -3.45 41.50
C ALA A 508 18.78 -4.38 41.27
N ILE A 509 19.43 -4.25 40.13
CA ILE A 509 20.66 -4.95 39.76
C ILE A 509 21.78 -3.91 39.72
N SER A 510 22.99 -4.30 40.13
CA SER A 510 24.16 -3.42 40.15
C SER A 510 25.45 -4.19 39.83
N SER A 511 26.57 -3.49 39.70
CA SER A 511 27.88 -4.13 39.54
C SER A 511 28.36 -4.90 40.78
N GLU A 512 27.74 -4.70 41.95
CA GLU A 512 28.03 -5.44 43.18
C GLU A 512 27.08 -6.64 43.37
N ASP A 513 25.82 -6.49 42.95
CA ASP A 513 24.77 -7.51 42.95
C ASP A 513 24.19 -7.66 41.53
N ALA A 514 24.83 -8.50 40.72
CA ALA A 514 24.61 -8.58 39.26
C ALA A 514 23.39 -9.40 38.81
N GLU A 515 22.67 -10.03 39.75
CA GLU A 515 21.52 -10.90 39.48
C GLU A 515 20.44 -10.66 40.54
N ASP A 516 19.17 -10.75 40.15
CA ASP A 516 18.04 -10.65 41.07
C ASP A 516 17.03 -11.77 40.82
N TRP A 517 16.67 -12.51 41.87
CA TRP A 517 16.14 -13.86 41.73
C TRP A 517 14.71 -14.02 42.25
N TYR A 518 13.82 -14.50 41.37
CA TYR A 518 12.40 -14.68 41.64
C TYR A 518 11.94 -16.13 41.45
N MET A 519 10.94 -16.54 42.23
CA MET A 519 10.25 -17.82 42.12
C MET A 519 8.73 -17.61 41.99
N PHE A 520 8.05 -18.47 41.26
CA PHE A 520 6.59 -18.58 41.26
C PHE A 520 6.18 -20.06 41.34
N SER A 521 4.89 -20.38 41.25
CA SER A 521 4.42 -21.77 41.36
C SER A 521 3.38 -22.07 40.28
N GLY A 522 3.85 -22.68 39.19
CA GLY A 522 3.01 -23.19 38.10
C GLY A 522 2.61 -24.65 38.28
N ARG A 523 1.74 -25.11 37.37
CA ARG A 523 1.31 -26.49 37.17
C ARG A 523 1.93 -27.03 35.88
N ALA A 524 2.02 -28.34 35.77
CA ALA A 524 2.46 -28.98 34.53
C ALA A 524 1.45 -28.69 33.42
N GLY A 525 1.92 -28.09 32.31
CA GLY A 525 1.10 -27.63 31.20
C GLY A 525 0.74 -26.13 31.20
N ASP A 526 1.13 -25.37 32.23
CA ASP A 526 0.97 -23.91 32.21
C ASP A 526 1.92 -23.28 31.18
N ILE A 527 1.38 -22.44 30.28
CA ILE A 527 2.18 -21.58 29.39
C ILE A 527 2.50 -20.28 30.14
N LEU A 528 3.76 -19.84 30.06
CA LEU A 528 4.31 -18.77 30.89
C LEU A 528 5.03 -17.75 30.02
N THR A 529 4.59 -16.50 30.08
CA THR A 529 5.31 -15.35 29.52
C THR A 529 5.94 -14.57 30.67
N ILE A 530 7.25 -14.38 30.64
CA ILE A 530 8.00 -13.59 31.62
C ILE A 530 8.63 -12.42 30.85
N ARG A 531 8.46 -11.20 31.36
CA ARG A 531 9.01 -9.98 30.77
C ARG A 531 9.75 -9.20 31.85
N MET A 532 10.95 -8.73 31.52
CA MET A 532 11.72 -7.79 32.33
C MET A 532 11.74 -6.44 31.59
N GLU A 533 11.66 -5.35 32.34
CA GLU A 533 11.67 -3.98 31.81
C GLU A 533 12.53 -3.09 32.72
N SER A 534 13.40 -2.27 32.13
CA SER A 534 14.24 -1.35 32.88
C SER A 534 13.44 -0.13 33.30
N MET A 535 13.20 0.03 34.61
CA MET A 535 12.48 1.19 35.17
C MET A 535 13.37 2.44 35.34
N GLY A 536 14.65 2.37 34.95
CA GLY A 536 15.60 3.48 34.98
C GLY A 536 17.05 3.05 35.22
N GLY A 537 17.99 3.84 34.73
CA GLY A 537 19.43 3.51 34.72
C GLY A 537 19.91 3.14 33.31
N ASP A 538 21.10 2.56 33.23
CA ASP A 538 21.75 2.03 32.01
C ASP A 538 21.67 0.50 31.92
N LEU A 539 20.75 -0.13 32.68
CA LEU A 539 20.54 -1.57 32.71
C LEU A 539 19.93 -2.06 31.38
N ASP A 540 20.72 -2.87 30.65
CA ASP A 540 20.28 -3.73 29.56
C ASP A 540 19.75 -5.06 30.15
N PRO A 541 18.43 -5.34 30.11
CA PRO A 541 17.84 -6.44 30.86
C PRO A 541 18.06 -7.81 30.19
N PHE A 542 18.66 -8.74 30.92
CA PHE A 542 18.83 -10.14 30.54
C PHE A 542 18.08 -11.05 31.53
N LEU A 543 17.35 -12.05 31.03
CA LEU A 543 16.46 -12.94 31.80
C LEU A 543 17.03 -14.37 31.91
#